data_AF-A0A4Z1BDY5-F1
#
_entry.id   AF-A0A4Z1BDY5-F1
#
_cell.length_a   1.000
_cell.length_b   1.000
_cell.length_c   1.000
_cell.angle_alpha   90.00
_cell.angle_beta   90.00
_cell.angle_gamma   90.00
#
_symmetry.space_group_name_H-M   'P 1'
#
loop_
_entity.id
_entity.type
_entity.pdbx_description
1 polymer ?
#
loop_
_entity_poly.entity_id
_entity_poly.type
_entity_poly.pdbx_seq_one_letter_code
_entity_poly.pdbx_strand_id
1 'polypeptide(L)'
;MFISYFTETVPTASMTELNSNLKNIFKMARKLQTGVYILNKKNIEGVILTQQQYENLLQTIEDYEDQFDELIVLERLNDNSKRVSDEDLRGKNNTFTED
;
A
#
# COMPACT_ATOMS: atom_id res chain seq x y z
N MET A 1 8.44 15.05 4.44
CA MET A 1 9.77 14.46 4.20
C MET A 1 9.63 13.60 2.95
N PHE A 2 9.97 14.13 1.77
CA PHE A 2 9.86 13.38 0.51
C PHE A 2 11.03 12.40 0.46
N ILE A 3 10.72 11.10 0.39
CA ILE A 3 11.72 10.04 0.36
C ILE A 3 12.43 10.13 -0.99
N SER A 4 13.58 10.80 -1.00
CA SER A 4 14.38 11.11 -2.20
C SER A 4 15.45 10.05 -2.46
N TYR A 5 15.09 8.75 -2.42
CA TYR A 5 16.06 7.66 -2.54
C TYR A 5 15.97 6.82 -3.82
N PHE A 6 15.11 7.16 -4.78
CA PHE A 6 14.69 6.15 -5.78
C PHE A 6 14.98 6.46 -7.25
N THR A 7 15.77 7.48 -7.58
CA THR A 7 16.02 7.84 -9.00
C THR A 7 17.36 7.37 -9.57
N GLU A 8 18.33 6.97 -8.75
CA GLU A 8 19.68 6.58 -9.26
C GLU A 8 19.82 5.09 -9.62
N THR A 9 18.95 4.21 -9.11
CA THR A 9 19.10 2.75 -9.29
C THR A 9 17.94 2.07 -10.02
N VAL A 10 16.84 2.78 -10.27
CA VAL A 10 15.69 2.21 -10.99
C VAL A 10 15.86 2.41 -12.49
N PRO A 11 15.72 1.35 -13.30
CA PRO A 11 15.78 1.47 -14.75
C PRO A 11 14.74 2.47 -15.27
N THR A 12 15.16 3.29 -16.22
CA THR A 12 14.29 4.27 -16.88
C THR A 12 14.24 3.99 -18.38
N ALA A 13 13.08 4.21 -19.00
CA ALA A 13 12.88 4.12 -20.44
C ALA A 13 12.11 5.34 -20.93
N SER A 14 12.33 5.75 -22.18
CA SER A 14 11.60 6.90 -22.75
C SER A 14 10.23 6.49 -23.29
N MET A 15 9.30 7.45 -23.39
CA MET A 15 8.00 7.23 -24.03
C MET A 15 8.13 6.74 -25.49
N THR A 16 9.15 7.19 -26.22
CA THR A 16 9.43 6.73 -27.58
C THR A 16 9.85 5.26 -27.59
N GLU A 17 10.69 4.84 -26.64
CA GLU A 17 11.12 3.45 -26.51
C GLU A 17 9.97 2.53 -26.09
N LEU A 18 9.07 3.04 -25.24
CA LEU A 18 7.85 2.35 -24.87
C LEU A 18 6.96 2.04 -26.08
N ASN A 19 6.69 3.06 -26.89
CA ASN A 19 5.88 2.91 -28.09
C ASN A 19 6.56 2.03 -29.16
N SER A 20 7.89 2.07 -29.22
CA SER A 20 8.65 1.32 -30.23
C SER A 20 8.86 -0.15 -29.85
N ASN A 21 9.05 -0.45 -28.56
CA ASN A 21 9.37 -1.81 -28.12
C ASN A 21 8.99 -2.08 -26.64
N LEU A 22 7.69 -2.07 -26.37
CA LEU A 22 7.10 -2.45 -25.09
C LEU A 22 7.63 -3.79 -24.53
N LYS A 23 7.85 -4.79 -25.39
CA LYS A 23 8.35 -6.11 -24.97
C LYS A 23 9.73 -6.04 -24.32
N ASN A 24 10.60 -5.16 -24.81
CA ASN A 24 11.94 -5.01 -24.25
C ASN A 24 11.90 -4.42 -22.83
N ILE A 25 11.00 -3.47 -22.59
CA ILE A 25 10.79 -2.87 -21.27
C ILE A 25 10.28 -3.91 -20.28
N PHE A 26 9.33 -4.76 -20.68
CA PHE A 26 8.91 -5.87 -19.83
C PHE A 26 10.03 -6.88 -19.56
N LYS A 27 10.90 -7.17 -20.54
CA LYS A 27 12.08 -8.04 -20.31
C LYS A 27 13.04 -7.41 -19.31
N MET A 28 13.26 -6.11 -19.40
CA MET A 28 14.10 -5.36 -18.46
C MET A 28 13.52 -5.41 -17.04
N ALA A 29 12.22 -5.14 -16.89
CA ALA A 29 11.51 -5.24 -15.62
C ALA A 29 11.63 -6.63 -14.98
N ARG A 30 11.45 -7.70 -15.78
CA ARG A 30 11.64 -9.08 -15.30
C ARG A 30 13.09 -9.37 -14.89
N LYS A 31 14.05 -8.95 -15.70
CA LYS A 31 15.48 -9.23 -15.47
C LYS A 31 15.98 -8.55 -14.20
N LEU A 32 15.55 -7.31 -13.97
CA LEU A 32 15.99 -6.50 -12.84
C LEU A 32 15.08 -6.67 -11.61
N GLN A 33 14.02 -7.47 -11.73
CA GLN A 33 13.01 -7.70 -10.69
C GLN A 33 12.44 -6.41 -10.08
N THR A 34 12.49 -5.30 -10.82
CA THR A 34 11.99 -3.99 -10.40
C THR A 34 11.13 -3.37 -11.51
N GLY A 35 10.35 -2.35 -11.15
CA GLY A 35 9.60 -1.56 -12.12
C GLY A 35 10.51 -0.67 -12.97
N VAL A 36 10.03 -0.29 -14.15
CA VAL A 36 10.73 0.62 -15.05
C VAL A 36 9.99 1.94 -15.11
N TYR A 37 10.68 3.05 -14.81
CA TYR A 37 10.10 4.39 -14.95
C TYR A 37 10.02 4.79 -16.42
N ILE A 38 8.87 5.35 -16.81
CA ILE A 38 8.66 5.90 -18.15
C ILE A 38 8.82 7.41 -18.10
N LEU A 39 9.81 7.89 -18.82
CA LEU A 39 10.15 9.31 -18.92
C LEU A 39 9.53 9.94 -20.16
N ASN A 40 8.90 11.10 -19.96
CA ASN A 40 8.61 12.05 -21.03
C ASN A 40 9.38 13.35 -20.77
N LYS A 41 10.29 13.66 -21.68
CA LYS A 41 11.27 14.75 -21.55
C LYS A 41 12.10 14.60 -20.27
N LYS A 42 11.75 15.32 -19.20
CA LYS A 42 12.45 15.31 -17.89
C LYS A 42 11.56 14.83 -16.74
N ASN A 43 10.33 14.42 -17.03
CA ASN A 43 9.35 14.03 -16.03
C ASN A 43 9.06 12.52 -16.11
N ILE A 44 8.85 11.90 -14.96
CA ILE A 44 8.34 10.53 -14.86
C ILE A 44 6.82 10.60 -15.05
N GLU A 45 6.30 9.94 -16.08
CA GLU A 45 4.85 9.89 -16.36
C GLU A 45 4.20 8.59 -15.90
N GLY A 46 4.98 7.54 -15.64
CA GLY A 46 4.45 6.27 -15.17
C GLY A 46 5.51 5.24 -14.81
N VAL A 47 5.03 4.09 -14.35
CA VAL A 47 5.84 2.92 -14.01
C VAL A 47 5.27 1.72 -14.76
N ILE A 48 6.15 0.91 -15.34
CA ILE A 48 5.76 -0.37 -15.92
C ILE A 48 6.24 -1.49 -15.02
N LEU A 49 5.30 -2.35 -14.65
CA LEU A 49 5.51 -3.56 -13.87
C LEU A 49 5.02 -4.76 -14.68
N THR A 50 5.65 -5.91 -14.49
CA THR A 50 5.10 -7.17 -14.98
C THR A 50 3.91 -7.58 -14.12
N GLN A 51 3.04 -8.44 -14.64
CA GLN A 51 1.90 -8.97 -13.90
C GLN A 51 2.32 -9.54 -12.54
N GLN A 52 3.30 -10.44 -12.52
CA GLN A 52 3.79 -11.05 -11.28
C GLN A 52 4.27 -10.00 -10.27
N GLN A 53 4.98 -8.96 -10.72
CA GLN A 53 5.45 -7.90 -9.83
C GLN A 53 4.30 -7.08 -9.25
N TYR A 54 3.26 -6.82 -10.05
CA TYR A 54 2.07 -6.12 -9.60
C TYR A 54 1.29 -6.96 -8.59
N GLU A 55 1.06 -8.24 -8.88
CA GLU A 55 0.37 -9.16 -7.98
C GLU A 55 1.14 -9.34 -6.66
N ASN A 56 2.46 -9.51 -6.72
CA ASN A 56 3.28 -9.59 -5.50
C ASN A 56 3.22 -8.30 -4.68
N LEU A 57 3.16 -7.13 -5.34
CA LEU A 57 3.03 -5.84 -4.66
C LEU A 57 1.70 -5.75 -3.91
N LEU A 58 0.60 -6.16 -4.54
CA LEU A 58 -0.71 -6.21 -3.90
C LEU A 58 -0.72 -7.16 -2.71
N GLN A 59 -0.21 -8.38 -2.89
CA GLN A 59 -0.12 -9.35 -1.80
C GLN A 59 0.70 -8.81 -0.62
N THR A 60 1.82 -8.15 -0.90
CA THR A 60 2.67 -7.56 0.14
C THR A 60 1.95 -6.46 0.92
N ILE A 61 1.11 -5.67 0.24
CA ILE A 61 0.30 -4.64 0.89
C ILE A 61 -0.73 -5.29 1.82
N GLU A 62 -1.47 -6.28 1.33
CA GLU A 62 -2.44 -7.03 2.14
C GLU A 62 -1.78 -7.66 3.36
N ASP A 63 -0.63 -8.33 3.18
CA ASP A 63 0.12 -8.95 4.27
C ASP A 63 0.56 -7.92 5.33
N TYR A 64 0.90 -6.70 4.93
CA TYR A 64 1.27 -5.64 5.86
C TYR A 64 0.09 -5.01 6.56
N GLU A 65 -1.05 -4.86 5.87
CA GLU A 65 -2.30 -4.38 6.48
C GLU A 65 -2.77 -5.38 7.55
N ASP A 66 -2.74 -6.68 7.27
CA ASP A 66 -3.09 -7.73 8.23
C ASP A 66 -2.18 -7.70 9.48
N GLN A 67 -0.87 -7.57 9.27
CA GLN A 67 0.09 -7.44 10.38
C GLN A 67 -0.17 -6.19 11.21
N PHE A 68 -0.52 -5.08 10.56
CA PHE A 68 -0.81 -3.83 11.25
C PHE A 68 -2.09 -3.93 12.10
N ASP A 69 -3.13 -4.58 11.57
CA ASP A 69 -4.36 -4.84 12.30
C ASP A 69 -4.13 -5.76 13.51
N GLU A 70 -3.31 -6.81 13.36
CA GLU A 70 -2.92 -7.68 14.47
C GLU A 70 -2.19 -6.89 15.57
N LEU A 71 -1.27 -6.00 15.19
CA LEU A 71 -0.55 -5.14 16.13
C LEU A 71 -1.50 -4.20 16.89
N ILE A 72 -2.48 -3.60 16.22
CA ILE A 72 -3.50 -2.76 16.86
C ILE A 72 -4.31 -3.58 17.87
N VAL A 73 -4.71 -4.80 17.51
CA VAL A 73 -5.45 -5.70 18.41
C VAL A 73 -4.61 -6.03 19.65
N LEU A 74 -3.33 -6.38 19.46
CA LEU A 74 -2.41 -6.66 20.56
C LEU A 74 -2.21 -5.44 21.47
N GLU A 75 -2.08 -4.25 20.90
CA GLU A 75 -1.99 -3.01 21.66
C GLU A 75 -3.24 -2.79 22.52
N ARG A 76 -4.45 -2.96 21.95
CA ARG A 76 -5.72 -2.85 22.70
C ARG A 76 -5.87 -3.90 23.80
N LEU A 77 -5.33 -5.09 23.61
CA LEU A 77 -5.37 -6.15 24.62
C LEU A 77 -4.38 -5.91 25.76
N ASN A 78 -3.23 -5.32 25.44
CA ASN A 78 -2.15 -5.02 26.39
C ASN A 78 -2.37 -3.71 27.14
N ASP A 79 -3.12 -2.76 26.56
CA ASP A 79 -3.48 -1.54 27.24
C ASP A 79 -4.37 -1.88 28.46
N ASN A 80 -3.94 -1.45 29.65
CA ASN A 80 -4.67 -1.64 30.91
C ASN A 80 -5.87 -0.66 31.02
N SER A 81 -6.30 -0.09 29.90
CA SER A 81 -7.44 0.82 29.85
C SER A 81 -8.72 0.09 30.26
N LYS A 82 -9.59 0.84 30.93
CA LYS A 82 -10.79 0.33 31.56
C LYS A 82 -11.74 -0.21 30.48
N ARG A 83 -11.86 -1.53 30.38
CA ARG A 83 -12.86 -2.20 29.53
C ARG A 83 -14.25 -1.82 30.03
N VAL A 84 -15.08 -1.31 29.13
CA VAL A 84 -16.46 -0.89 29.42
C VAL A 84 -17.40 -2.04 29.03
N SER A 85 -18.35 -2.40 29.90
CA SER A 85 -19.35 -3.43 29.59
C SER A 85 -20.31 -2.94 28.51
N ASP A 86 -20.88 -3.86 27.73
CA ASP A 86 -21.97 -3.57 26.77
C ASP A 86 -23.15 -2.84 27.46
N GLU A 87 -23.43 -3.19 28.73
CA GLU A 87 -24.47 -2.54 29.54
C GLU A 87 -24.15 -1.07 29.90
N ASP A 88 -22.86 -0.74 30.05
CA ASP A 88 -22.43 0.63 30.33
C ASP A 88 -22.46 1.49 29.05
N LEU A 89 -22.30 0.88 27.87
CA LEU A 89 -22.31 1.56 26.56
C LEU A 89 -23.73 1.86 26.05
N ARG A 90 -24.71 1.01 26.35
CA ARG A 90 -26.09 1.17 25.86
C ARG A 90 -26.90 2.24 26.59
N GLY A 91 -26.36 2.77 27.69
CA GLY A 91 -27.07 3.65 28.61
C GLY A 91 -28.10 2.85 29.40
N LYS A 92 -28.11 3.00 30.73
CA LYS A 92 -29.19 2.45 31.56
C LYS A 92 -30.52 2.94 30.98
N ASN A 93 -31.35 1.99 30.54
CA ASN A 93 -32.69 2.15 30.03
C ASN A 93 -33.34 3.43 30.59
N ASN A 94 -33.51 4.44 29.74
CA ASN A 94 -34.31 5.61 30.07
C ASN A 94 -35.65 5.09 30.56
N THR A 95 -35.89 5.17 31.86
CA THR A 95 -37.23 5.14 32.42
C THR A 95 -37.90 6.41 31.95
N PHE A 96 -38.52 6.35 30.76
CA PHE A 96 -39.54 7.30 30.39
C PHE A 96 -40.73 7.03 31.34
N THR A 97 -40.75 7.74 32.47
CA THR A 97 -41.99 7.96 33.21
C THR A 97 -42.78 8.98 32.41
N GLU A 98 -43.82 8.52 31.69
CA GLU A 98 -44.89 9.40 31.23
C GLU A 98 -45.68 9.85 32.46
N ASP A 99 -45.86 11.17 32.58
CA ASP A 99 -46.67 11.87 33.58
C ASP A 99 -48.17 11.55 33.46
#